data_AF-A0A167EQV9-F1
#
_entry.id   AF-A0A167EQV9-F1
#
_cell.length_a   1.000
_cell.length_b   1.000
_cell.length_c   1.000
_cell.angle_alpha   90.00
_cell.angle_beta   90.00
_cell.angle_gamma   90.00
#
_symmetry.space_group_name_H-M   'P 1'
#
loop_
_entity.id
_entity.type
_entity.pdbx_description
1 polymer ?
#
loop_
_entity_poly.entity_id
_entity_poly.type
_entity_poly.pdbx_seq_one_letter_code
_entity_poly.pdbx_strand_id
1 'polypeptide(L)'
;MKEDFYEILGISKGASPAEIKKAYRKKAIEYHPDKNPGDTGAEERFKKAAEAYEVLSDPNKKARYDQYGHKAFENGGGFGGGGGMNMDDIFSQFGDIFGGFGGGGGFGGGRRTVKGSNLRIRVKLTLEEIANGVEKKIKVKRKKVAQGTTYQTCGTCNGQGQVTRIQNTILGRMQTSATCSTCGGSGQIIDKKPANADANGMLSTEETVSIKIPPGVVDGMQLKVTGKGNDAPGNGIAGDLLVAIEEEQHDTLQREGDNLHYDLYVSFSEAALGTSKEIDTVTGKVRIKIDNGTQSGKILRLRKKGIPSINGYGTGDLLVHVNVWTPKNLSKEQKEFFEKMSNDDHFRPNPEKEDKSFFEKVKDMFS
;
A
#
# COMPACT_ATOMS: atom_id res chain seq x y z
N MET A 1 20.81 21.15 -38.21
CA MET A 1 19.78 21.84 -37.39
C MET A 1 19.64 21.01 -36.12
N LYS A 2 19.66 21.61 -34.92
CA LYS A 2 19.46 20.83 -33.68
C LYS A 2 18.01 20.32 -33.63
N GLU A 3 17.82 19.08 -33.20
CA GLU A 3 16.50 18.48 -32.99
C GLU A 3 15.74 19.25 -31.90
N ASP A 4 14.43 19.43 -32.08
CA ASP A 4 13.58 20.16 -31.13
C ASP A 4 13.44 19.37 -29.80
N PHE A 5 13.55 20.05 -28.66
CA PHE A 5 13.51 19.40 -27.34
C PHE A 5 12.16 18.73 -27.05
N TYR A 6 11.07 19.22 -27.62
CA TYR A 6 9.77 18.57 -27.49
C TYR A 6 9.71 17.28 -28.32
N GLU A 7 10.35 17.25 -29.50
CA GLU A 7 10.46 16.05 -30.34
C GLU A 7 11.36 14.99 -29.69
N ILE A 8 12.49 15.40 -29.10
CA ILE A 8 13.40 14.50 -28.36
C ILE A 8 12.66 13.77 -27.22
N LEU A 9 11.81 14.48 -26.48
CA LEU A 9 11.00 13.90 -25.40
C LEU A 9 9.70 13.23 -25.92
N GLY A 10 9.32 13.44 -27.18
CA GLY A 10 8.11 12.89 -27.78
C GLY A 10 6.82 13.49 -27.21
N ILE A 11 6.81 14.80 -26.96
CA ILE A 11 5.70 15.56 -26.37
C ILE A 11 5.33 16.78 -27.22
N SER A 12 4.16 17.36 -27.00
CA SER A 12 3.71 18.56 -27.70
C SER A 12 4.21 19.86 -27.05
N LYS A 13 4.37 20.91 -27.87
CA LYS A 13 4.59 22.28 -27.42
C LYS A 13 3.35 22.76 -26.65
N GLY A 14 3.45 22.78 -25.32
CA GLY A 14 2.32 23.01 -24.41
C GLY A 14 2.15 21.96 -23.32
N ALA A 15 2.96 20.88 -23.34
CA ALA A 15 2.99 19.87 -22.30
C ALA A 15 3.20 20.49 -20.91
N SER A 16 2.43 20.00 -19.93
CA SER A 16 2.55 20.37 -18.53
C SER A 16 3.90 19.90 -17.94
N PRO A 17 4.37 20.49 -16.83
CA PRO A 17 5.58 20.04 -16.14
C PRO A 17 5.53 18.55 -15.77
N ALA A 18 4.34 18.04 -15.44
CA ALA A 18 4.13 16.63 -15.13
C ALA A 18 4.32 15.71 -16.35
N GLU A 19 3.86 16.15 -17.53
CA GLU A 19 4.01 15.42 -18.80
C GLU A 19 5.46 15.44 -19.28
N ILE A 20 6.15 16.59 -19.19
CA ILE A 20 7.58 16.72 -19.50
C ILE A 20 8.39 15.77 -18.62
N LYS A 21 8.11 15.76 -17.31
CA LYS A 21 8.75 14.82 -16.38
C LYS A 21 8.46 13.38 -16.78
N LYS A 22 7.20 13.01 -17.00
CA LYS A 22 6.81 11.63 -17.37
C LYS A 22 7.49 11.15 -18.66
N ALA A 23 7.56 12.00 -19.67
CA ALA A 23 8.19 11.71 -20.95
C ALA A 23 9.70 11.48 -20.80
N TYR A 24 10.38 12.35 -20.06
CA TYR A 24 11.80 12.17 -19.74
C TYR A 24 12.05 10.84 -19.00
N ARG A 25 11.22 10.49 -18.01
CA ARG A 25 11.37 9.19 -17.31
C ARG A 25 11.28 8.00 -18.25
N LYS A 26 10.37 8.05 -19.22
CA LYS A 26 10.20 7.00 -20.23
C LYS A 26 11.46 6.86 -21.07
N LYS A 27 12.01 7.98 -21.56
CA LYS A 27 13.24 8.00 -22.37
C LYS A 27 14.50 7.62 -21.59
N ALA A 28 14.60 8.04 -20.32
CA ALA A 28 15.71 7.69 -19.45
C ALA A 28 15.76 6.19 -19.13
N ILE A 29 14.60 5.53 -18.98
CA ILE A 29 14.54 4.07 -18.81
C ILE A 29 14.81 3.35 -20.14
N GLU A 30 14.32 3.88 -21.25
CA GLU A 30 14.52 3.32 -22.60
C GLU A 30 16.01 3.31 -22.99
N TYR A 31 16.74 4.39 -22.69
CA TYR A 31 18.15 4.58 -23.07
C TYR A 31 19.14 4.39 -21.91
N HIS A 32 18.73 3.72 -20.83
CA HIS A 32 19.59 3.48 -19.68
C HIS A 32 20.78 2.56 -20.05
N PRO A 33 22.02 2.84 -19.60
CA PRO A 33 23.20 2.00 -19.84
C PRO A 33 23.03 0.56 -19.37
N ASP A 34 22.44 0.33 -18.20
CA ASP A 34 22.17 -1.04 -17.71
C ASP A 34 21.27 -1.87 -18.64
N LYS A 35 20.37 -1.23 -19.40
CA LYS A 35 19.51 -1.91 -20.38
C LYS A 35 20.12 -1.98 -21.77
N ASN A 36 21.10 -1.11 -22.05
CA ASN A 36 21.76 -0.98 -23.34
C ASN A 36 23.29 -0.94 -23.16
N PRO A 37 23.91 -1.99 -22.60
CA PRO A 37 25.34 -1.97 -22.28
C PRO A 37 26.18 -1.93 -23.57
N GLY A 38 27.04 -0.92 -23.69
CA GLY A 38 27.94 -0.76 -24.84
C GLY A 38 27.30 -0.16 -26.10
N ASP A 39 26.04 0.28 -26.05
CA ASP A 39 25.39 0.98 -27.16
C ASP A 39 25.64 2.49 -27.09
N THR A 40 26.59 2.96 -27.90
CA THR A 40 26.93 4.39 -28.01
C THR A 40 25.77 5.24 -28.54
N GLY A 41 24.84 4.66 -29.30
CA GLY A 41 23.65 5.33 -29.81
C GLY A 41 22.59 5.56 -28.74
N ALA A 42 22.43 4.61 -27.81
CA ALA A 42 21.59 4.80 -26.64
C ALA A 42 22.15 5.89 -25.72
N GLU A 43 23.47 5.93 -25.53
CA GLU A 43 24.14 6.97 -24.75
C GLU A 43 23.93 8.38 -25.35
N GLU A 44 24.04 8.53 -26.67
CA GLU A 44 23.81 9.82 -27.34
C GLU A 44 22.36 10.28 -27.19
N ARG A 45 21.39 9.35 -27.34
CA ARG A 45 19.96 9.65 -27.16
C ARG A 45 19.62 9.99 -25.71
N PHE A 46 20.28 9.34 -24.75
CA PHE A 46 20.13 9.66 -23.33
C PHE A 46 20.62 11.08 -23.03
N LYS A 47 21.80 11.47 -23.56
CA LYS A 47 22.34 12.83 -23.41
C LYS A 47 21.39 13.88 -24.00
N LYS A 48 20.86 13.64 -25.19
CA LYS A 48 19.86 14.53 -25.82
C LYS A 48 18.60 14.66 -24.98
N ALA A 49 18.08 13.56 -24.43
CA ALA A 49 16.91 13.57 -23.56
C ALA A 49 17.15 14.32 -22.24
N ALA A 50 18.35 14.21 -21.66
CA ALA A 50 18.74 14.93 -20.46
C ALA A 50 18.84 16.44 -20.72
N GLU A 51 19.47 16.85 -21.82
CA GLU A 51 19.54 18.26 -22.24
C GLU A 51 18.14 18.85 -22.46
N ALA A 52 17.26 18.11 -23.15
CA ALA A 52 15.87 18.51 -23.37
C ALA A 52 15.11 18.70 -22.04
N TYR A 53 15.29 17.79 -21.09
CA TYR A 53 14.64 17.89 -19.78
C TYR A 53 15.18 19.04 -18.94
N GLU A 54 16.48 19.31 -18.97
CA GLU A 54 17.09 20.41 -18.23
C GLU A 54 16.52 21.77 -18.67
N VAL A 55 16.28 21.93 -19.97
CA VAL A 55 15.72 23.15 -20.55
C VAL A 55 14.20 23.23 -20.34
N LEU A 56 13.47 22.15 -20.55
CA LEU A 56 12.00 22.16 -20.52
C LEU A 56 11.42 22.05 -19.10
N SER A 57 12.17 21.53 -18.12
CA SER A 57 11.69 21.39 -16.73
C SER A 57 11.77 22.69 -15.93
N ASP A 58 12.69 23.61 -16.27
CA ASP A 58 12.80 24.92 -15.66
C ASP A 58 11.90 25.94 -16.38
N PRO A 59 10.93 26.58 -15.70
CA PRO A 59 10.00 27.51 -16.34
C PRO A 59 10.67 28.68 -17.09
N ASN A 60 11.81 29.18 -16.60
CA ASN A 60 12.53 30.30 -17.20
C ASN A 60 13.34 29.85 -18.42
N LYS A 61 14.01 28.68 -18.35
CA LYS A 61 14.71 28.09 -19.51
C LYS A 61 13.72 27.68 -20.59
N LYS A 62 12.58 27.07 -20.21
CA LYS A 62 11.50 26.71 -21.14
C LYS A 62 10.95 27.94 -21.86
N ALA A 63 10.65 29.02 -21.13
CA ALA A 63 10.15 30.25 -21.74
C ALA A 63 11.13 30.86 -22.75
N ARG A 64 12.44 30.85 -22.44
CA ARG A 64 13.48 31.30 -23.38
C ARG A 64 13.61 30.41 -24.60
N TYR A 65 13.54 29.09 -24.41
CA TYR A 65 13.54 28.12 -25.51
C TYR A 65 12.32 28.27 -26.41
N ASP A 66 11.13 28.46 -25.83
CA ASP A 66 9.88 28.67 -26.57
C ASP A 66 9.92 29.96 -27.41
N GLN A 67 10.65 30.99 -26.95
CA GLN A 67 10.77 32.29 -27.64
C GLN A 67 11.87 32.33 -28.72
N TYR A 68 13.03 31.71 -28.46
CA TYR A 68 14.23 31.88 -29.31
C TYR A 68 14.80 30.55 -29.83
N GLY A 69 14.19 29.41 -29.51
CA GLY A 69 14.68 28.08 -29.85
C GLY A 69 16.08 27.82 -29.26
N HIS A 70 16.87 26.97 -29.94
CA HIS A 70 18.24 26.65 -29.50
C HIS A 70 19.18 27.87 -29.47
N LYS A 71 18.87 28.93 -30.21
CA LYS A 71 19.67 30.18 -30.23
C LYS A 71 19.63 30.92 -28.89
N ALA A 72 18.63 30.64 -28.04
CA ALA A 72 18.50 31.20 -26.69
C ALA A 72 19.72 30.91 -25.80
N PHE A 73 20.52 29.90 -26.16
CA PHE A 73 21.62 29.40 -25.36
C PHE A 73 22.98 29.45 -26.10
N GLU A 74 23.05 30.07 -27.29
CA GLU A 74 24.27 30.15 -28.11
C GLU A 74 25.16 31.38 -27.78
N ASN A 75 24.58 32.48 -27.29
CA ASN A 75 25.31 33.72 -26.99
C ASN A 75 25.25 34.06 -25.49
N GLY A 76 26.21 33.55 -24.72
CA GLY A 76 26.69 34.13 -23.47
C GLY A 76 25.64 34.54 -22.42
N GLY A 77 25.26 33.62 -21.54
CA GLY A 77 24.53 33.95 -20.31
C GLY A 77 23.60 32.86 -19.81
N GLY A 78 24.13 31.69 -19.43
CA GLY A 78 23.30 30.67 -18.79
C GLY A 78 23.87 29.26 -18.72
N PHE A 79 24.90 28.95 -19.50
CA PHE A 79 25.68 27.72 -19.33
C PHE A 79 26.82 28.01 -18.34
N GLY A 80 26.53 27.89 -17.05
CA GLY A 80 27.57 27.82 -16.04
C GLY A 80 28.42 26.58 -16.31
N GLY A 81 29.66 26.80 -16.76
CA GLY A 81 30.69 25.78 -16.82
C GLY A 81 30.78 25.03 -18.14
N GLY A 82 31.75 25.43 -18.96
CA GLY A 82 32.37 24.52 -19.92
C GLY A 82 32.98 23.35 -19.17
N GLY A 83 32.31 22.21 -19.24
CA GLY A 83 32.74 20.91 -18.77
C GLY A 83 31.66 19.96 -19.25
N GLY A 84 32.01 19.04 -20.15
CA GLY A 84 31.05 18.03 -20.61
C GLY A 84 30.38 17.43 -19.38
N MET A 85 29.05 17.45 -19.34
CA MET A 85 28.30 16.73 -18.32
C MET A 85 28.76 15.28 -18.41
N ASN A 86 29.59 14.86 -17.46
CA ASN A 86 30.04 13.49 -17.41
C ASN A 86 28.83 12.61 -17.12
N MET A 87 28.83 11.41 -17.67
CA MET A 87 27.78 10.41 -17.45
C MET A 87 27.46 10.29 -15.94
N ASP A 88 28.49 10.33 -15.10
CA ASP A 88 28.38 10.29 -13.64
C ASP A 88 27.68 11.50 -12.99
N ASP A 89 27.79 12.70 -13.58
CA ASP A 89 27.11 13.92 -13.07
C ASP A 89 25.62 13.93 -13.45
N ILE A 90 25.28 13.47 -14.66
CA ILE A 90 23.88 13.33 -15.08
C ILE A 90 23.19 12.23 -14.26
N PHE A 91 23.90 11.13 -13.97
CA PHE A 91 23.38 10.03 -13.15
C PHE A 91 23.28 10.37 -11.68
N SER A 92 24.21 11.15 -11.12
CA SER A 92 24.14 11.59 -9.72
C SER A 92 22.99 12.58 -9.49
N GLN A 93 22.77 13.52 -10.42
CA GLN A 93 21.61 14.42 -10.40
C GLN A 93 20.28 13.68 -10.61
N PHE A 94 20.32 12.50 -11.25
CA PHE A 94 19.17 11.60 -11.41
C PHE A 94 18.93 10.72 -10.18
N GLY A 95 19.98 10.35 -9.44
CA GLY A 95 19.91 9.62 -8.17
C GLY A 95 19.03 10.32 -7.12
N ASP A 96 19.08 11.65 -7.07
CA ASP A 96 18.23 12.45 -6.19
C ASP A 96 16.74 12.51 -6.62
N ILE A 97 16.46 12.33 -7.91
CA ILE A 97 15.09 12.38 -8.46
C ILE A 97 14.43 10.99 -8.53
N PHE A 98 15.21 9.91 -8.59
CA PHE A 98 14.74 8.54 -8.80
C PHE A 98 15.07 7.53 -7.70
N GLY A 99 15.93 7.87 -6.73
CA GLY A 99 16.59 6.89 -5.86
C GLY A 99 16.29 7.02 -4.37
N GLY A 100 15.04 7.20 -3.96
CA GLY A 100 14.59 6.97 -2.57
C GLY A 100 14.67 5.51 -2.10
N PHE A 101 15.51 4.67 -2.73
CA PHE A 101 15.65 3.25 -2.42
C PHE A 101 16.95 2.67 -3.04
N GLY A 102 18.11 2.91 -2.42
CA GLY A 102 19.38 2.29 -2.84
C GLY A 102 20.58 3.08 -2.35
N GLY A 103 21.29 2.58 -1.35
CA GLY A 103 22.24 3.35 -0.56
C GLY A 103 23.47 3.88 -1.31
N GLY A 104 23.90 5.08 -0.93
CA GLY A 104 25.32 5.39 -0.75
C GLY A 104 25.85 6.67 -1.43
N GLY A 105 25.79 7.80 -0.71
CA GLY A 105 26.79 8.88 -0.84
C GLY A 105 26.34 10.14 -1.57
N GLY A 106 25.87 11.16 -0.83
CA GLY A 106 25.63 12.49 -1.37
C GLY A 106 25.07 13.48 -0.34
N PHE A 107 25.94 14.34 0.20
CA PHE A 107 25.70 15.72 0.66
C PHE A 107 24.37 16.06 1.37
N GLY A 108 24.34 15.75 2.66
CA GLY A 108 23.50 16.42 3.63
C GLY A 108 24.14 16.32 5.00
N GLY A 109 24.94 17.31 5.39
CA GLY A 109 25.48 17.48 6.75
C GLY A 109 24.40 17.82 7.79
N GLY A 110 23.17 17.34 7.59
CA GLY A 110 22.11 17.39 8.57
C GLY A 110 22.41 16.35 9.65
N ARG A 111 22.42 16.80 10.91
CA ARG A 111 22.48 15.92 12.08
C ARG A 111 21.38 14.87 11.92
N ARG A 112 21.73 13.59 11.69
CA ARG A 112 20.74 12.51 11.62
C ARG A 112 20.08 12.41 12.99
N THR A 113 18.86 12.91 13.09
CA THR A 113 18.05 12.73 14.29
C THR A 113 17.79 11.25 14.45
N VAL A 114 18.23 10.68 15.58
CA VAL A 114 17.98 9.27 15.85
C VAL A 114 16.49 9.05 16.01
N LYS A 115 15.96 8.07 15.29
CA LYS A 115 14.55 7.68 15.35
C LYS A 115 14.41 6.45 16.23
N GLY A 116 13.43 6.48 17.12
CA GLY A 116 13.10 5.35 17.98
C GLY A 116 12.52 4.18 17.18
N SER A 117 12.50 2.98 17.79
CA SER A 117 11.99 1.81 17.10
C SER A 117 10.47 1.88 16.91
N ASN A 118 10.03 1.35 15.77
CA ASN A 118 8.60 1.23 15.48
C ASN A 118 7.97 0.14 16.36
N LEU A 119 6.71 0.34 16.74
CA LEU A 119 5.89 -0.67 17.39
C LEU A 119 4.97 -1.30 16.35
N ARG A 120 4.74 -2.61 16.43
CA ARG A 120 3.77 -3.29 15.56
C ARG A 120 2.70 -3.96 16.41
N ILE A 121 1.44 -3.65 16.14
CA ILE A 121 0.29 -4.28 16.79
C ILE A 121 -0.62 -4.88 15.73
N ARG A 122 -1.35 -5.92 16.11
CA ARG A 122 -2.42 -6.50 15.30
C ARG A 122 -3.76 -6.05 15.87
N VAL A 123 -4.65 -5.61 15.01
CA VAL A 123 -5.99 -5.14 15.38
C VAL A 123 -6.98 -5.95 14.60
N LYS A 124 -7.74 -6.75 15.33
CA LYS A 124 -8.83 -7.53 14.80
C LYS A 124 -10.04 -6.65 14.55
N LEU A 125 -10.64 -6.80 13.37
CA LEU A 125 -11.85 -6.08 12.96
C LEU A 125 -12.91 -7.06 12.47
N THR A 126 -14.16 -6.78 12.83
CA THR A 126 -15.31 -7.48 12.25
C THR A 126 -15.66 -6.90 10.87
N LEU A 127 -16.39 -7.66 10.05
CA LEU A 127 -16.89 -7.18 8.75
C LEU A 127 -17.73 -5.90 8.87
N GLU A 128 -18.49 -5.75 9.95
CA GLU A 128 -19.29 -4.54 10.23
C GLU A 128 -18.40 -3.31 10.48
N GLU A 129 -17.33 -3.48 11.25
CA GLU A 129 -16.34 -2.43 11.51
C GLU A 129 -15.59 -2.05 10.23
N ILE A 130 -15.27 -3.04 9.38
CA ILE A 130 -14.62 -2.81 8.09
C ILE A 130 -15.58 -2.08 7.13
N ALA A 131 -16.86 -2.41 7.13
CA ALA A 131 -17.85 -1.79 6.24
C ALA A 131 -18.10 -0.31 6.59
N ASN A 132 -18.20 0.01 7.88
CA ASN A 132 -18.54 1.36 8.34
C ASN A 132 -17.32 2.24 8.64
N GLY A 133 -16.16 1.63 8.89
CA GLY A 133 -15.00 2.31 9.48
C GLY A 133 -15.21 2.51 10.98
N VAL A 134 -14.11 2.51 11.74
CA VAL A 134 -14.17 2.57 13.20
C VAL A 134 -13.00 3.36 13.77
N GLU A 135 -13.24 4.06 14.88
CA GLU A 135 -12.18 4.63 15.71
C GLU A 135 -11.94 3.72 16.92
N LYS A 136 -10.80 3.04 16.95
CA LYS A 136 -10.41 2.16 18.07
C LYS A 136 -9.39 2.83 18.98
N LYS A 137 -9.65 2.79 20.28
CA LYS A 137 -8.71 3.22 21.33
C LYS A 137 -7.94 2.01 21.84
N ILE A 138 -6.64 1.97 21.58
CA ILE A 138 -5.79 0.83 21.93
C ILE A 138 -4.75 1.26 22.94
N LYS A 139 -4.62 0.50 24.02
CA LYS A 139 -3.52 0.67 24.98
C LYS A 139 -2.27 0.06 24.39
N VAL A 140 -1.26 0.89 24.16
CA VAL A 140 0.06 0.45 23.68
C VAL A 140 1.09 0.67 24.76
N LYS A 141 1.91 -0.36 25.00
CA LYS A 141 3.05 -0.29 25.90
C LYS A 141 4.26 0.17 25.09
N ARG A 142 4.74 1.39 25.35
CA ARG A 142 5.88 1.99 24.65
C ARG A 142 6.94 2.49 25.60
N LYS A 143 8.19 2.51 25.14
CA LYS A 143 9.31 3.10 25.89
C LYS A 143 9.30 4.62 25.70
N LYS A 144 9.27 5.37 26.80
CA LYS A 144 9.41 6.83 26.83
C LYS A 144 10.62 7.24 27.65
N VAL A 145 11.23 8.37 27.34
CA VAL A 145 12.32 8.92 28.16
C VAL A 145 11.77 9.22 29.55
N ALA A 146 12.41 8.66 30.59
CA ALA A 146 11.99 8.88 31.96
C ALA A 146 12.18 10.35 32.36
N GLN A 147 11.24 10.89 33.14
CA GLN A 147 11.35 12.26 33.64
C GLN A 147 12.61 12.40 34.51
N GLY A 148 13.43 13.41 34.24
CA GLY A 148 14.71 13.62 34.93
C GLY A 148 15.92 12.93 34.30
N THR A 149 15.76 12.22 33.17
CA THR A 149 16.90 11.74 32.38
C THR A 149 17.54 12.90 31.62
N THR A 150 18.85 13.14 31.81
CA THR A 150 19.63 14.14 31.07
C THR A 150 20.68 13.45 30.20
N TYR A 151 21.01 14.10 29.08
CA TYR A 151 21.99 13.60 28.11
C TYR A 151 23.09 14.64 27.88
N GLN A 152 24.33 14.18 27.79
CA GLN A 152 25.51 14.99 27.45
C GLN A 152 26.06 14.58 26.08
N THR A 153 26.76 15.48 25.41
CA THR A 153 27.33 15.22 24.08
C THR A 153 28.39 14.12 24.17
N CYS A 154 28.34 13.15 23.26
CA CYS A 154 29.33 12.08 23.21
C CYS A 154 30.71 12.64 22.80
N GLY A 155 31.70 12.55 23.69
CA GLY A 155 33.06 13.02 23.42
C GLY A 155 33.78 12.27 22.29
N THR A 156 33.50 10.97 22.10
CA THR A 156 34.15 10.15 21.07
C THR A 156 33.81 10.59 19.65
N CYS A 157 32.59 11.07 19.41
CA CYS A 157 32.14 11.51 18.09
C CYS A 157 31.78 13.00 18.03
N ASN A 158 32.01 13.75 19.12
CA ASN A 158 31.62 15.16 19.26
C ASN A 158 30.18 15.45 18.83
N GLY A 159 29.25 14.54 19.13
CA GLY A 159 27.84 14.68 18.77
C GLY A 159 27.47 14.31 17.34
N GLN A 160 28.42 13.82 16.53
CA GLN A 160 28.17 13.42 15.13
C GLN A 160 27.51 12.04 14.99
N GLY A 161 27.54 11.19 16.04
CA GLY A 161 26.96 9.84 16.02
C GLY A 161 27.75 8.81 15.17
N GLN A 162 28.71 9.27 14.38
CA GLN A 162 29.60 8.44 13.57
C GLN A 162 31.06 8.78 13.82
N VAL A 163 31.95 7.81 13.62
CA VAL A 163 33.39 7.96 13.71
C VAL A 163 34.02 7.48 12.40
N THR A 164 35.01 8.21 11.95
CA THR A 164 35.79 7.85 10.76
C THR A 164 36.75 6.71 11.10
N ARG A 165 36.63 5.56 10.43
CA ARG A 165 37.60 4.47 10.49
C ARG A 165 38.46 4.49 9.24
N ILE A 166 39.77 4.53 9.44
CA ILE A 166 40.75 4.42 8.37
C ILE A 166 41.23 2.97 8.35
N GLN A 167 41.03 2.26 7.24
CA GLN A 167 41.53 0.90 7.03
C GLN A 167 42.56 0.93 5.90
N ASN A 168 43.74 0.37 6.15
CA ASN A 168 44.76 0.22 5.11
C ASN A 168 44.43 -1.01 4.28
N THR A 169 44.16 -0.83 2.98
CA THR A 169 43.98 -1.91 2.01
C THR A 169 45.18 -1.94 1.05
N ILE A 170 45.30 -3.01 0.27
CA ILE A 170 46.36 -3.18 -0.75
C ILE A 170 46.33 -2.04 -1.80
N LEU A 171 45.19 -1.37 -1.94
CA LEU A 171 44.97 -0.26 -2.88
C LEU A 171 45.12 1.14 -2.24
N GLY A 172 45.50 1.23 -0.95
CA GLY A 172 45.70 2.50 -0.24
C GLY A 172 44.89 2.63 1.05
N ARG A 173 44.82 3.85 1.60
CA ARG A 173 44.05 4.13 2.83
C ARG A 173 42.58 4.35 2.48
N MET A 174 41.71 3.41 2.85
CA MET A 174 40.27 3.52 2.67
C MET A 174 39.65 4.11 3.95
N GLN A 175 38.96 5.25 3.80
CA GLN A 175 38.26 5.91 4.89
C GLN A 175 36.78 5.54 4.85
N THR A 176 36.27 4.87 5.88
CA THR A 176 34.85 4.51 6.00
C THR A 176 34.23 5.14 7.25
N SER A 177 33.00 5.62 7.13
CA SER A 177 32.22 6.07 8.29
C SER A 177 31.63 4.86 9.01
N ALA A 178 31.90 4.72 10.30
CA ALA A 178 31.28 3.71 11.16
C ALA A 178 30.41 4.37 12.23
N THR A 179 29.36 3.70 12.69
CA THR A 179 28.56 4.17 13.84
C THR A 179 29.45 4.25 15.08
N CYS A 180 29.34 5.35 15.84
CA CYS A 180 30.10 5.52 17.07
C CYS A 180 29.71 4.45 18.10
N SER A 181 30.66 3.62 18.54
CA SER A 181 30.42 2.53 19.48
C SER A 181 30.01 3.02 20.88
N THR A 182 30.47 4.20 21.30
CA THR A 182 30.19 4.77 22.63
C THR A 182 28.74 5.24 22.78
N CYS A 183 28.15 5.81 21.72
CA CYS A 183 26.78 6.34 21.76
C CYS A 183 25.79 5.56 20.88
N GLY A 184 26.24 4.51 20.18
CA GLY A 184 25.39 3.69 19.31
C GLY A 184 24.74 4.48 18.16
N GLY A 185 25.31 5.63 17.78
CA GLY A 185 24.73 6.50 16.74
C GLY A 185 23.93 7.70 17.24
N SER A 186 23.64 7.81 18.54
CA SER A 186 22.83 8.92 19.10
C SER A 186 23.55 10.27 19.15
N GLY A 187 24.88 10.27 19.13
CA GLY A 187 25.70 11.46 19.39
C GLY A 187 25.63 11.96 20.84
N GLN A 188 24.88 11.28 21.71
CA GLN A 188 24.68 11.67 23.10
C GLN A 188 24.81 10.46 24.03
N ILE A 189 25.34 10.68 25.23
CA ILE A 189 25.43 9.68 26.29
C ILE A 189 24.63 10.17 27.49
N ILE A 190 24.17 9.25 28.33
CA ILE A 190 23.39 9.60 29.52
C ILE A 190 24.31 10.27 30.54
N ASP A 191 23.81 11.32 31.17
CA ASP A 191 24.44 12.00 32.30
C ASP A 191 23.76 11.54 33.60
N LYS A 192 22.47 11.86 33.77
CA LYS A 192 21.67 11.44 34.92
C LYS A 192 20.46 10.64 34.46
N LYS A 193 20.05 9.66 35.26
CA LYS A 193 18.81 8.90 35.07
C LYS A 193 18.18 8.54 36.41
N PRO A 194 16.85 8.44 36.48
CA PRO A 194 16.17 7.98 37.69
C PRO A 194 16.35 6.46 37.88
N ALA A 195 16.14 5.97 39.11
CA ALA A 195 16.36 4.56 39.46
C ALA A 195 15.41 3.59 38.75
N ASN A 196 14.22 4.05 38.38
CA ASN A 196 13.22 3.27 37.64
C ASN A 196 13.44 3.21 36.13
N ALA A 197 14.47 3.87 35.60
CA ALA A 197 14.78 3.90 34.17
C ALA A 197 15.82 2.84 33.77
N ASP A 198 15.66 2.30 32.56
CA ASP A 198 16.58 1.31 31.97
C ASP A 198 17.97 1.89 31.67
N ALA A 199 18.88 1.08 31.12
CA ALA A 199 20.24 1.50 30.78
C ALA A 199 20.29 2.70 29.83
N ASN A 200 19.22 2.94 29.06
CA ASN A 200 19.10 4.05 28.13
C ASN A 200 18.28 5.23 28.67
N GLY A 201 17.92 5.20 29.97
CA GLY A 201 17.11 6.24 30.60
C GLY A 201 15.63 6.19 30.21
N MET A 202 15.16 5.04 29.73
CA MET A 202 13.78 4.82 29.28
C MET A 202 12.92 4.12 30.32
N LEU A 203 11.63 4.44 30.33
CA LEU A 203 10.60 3.80 31.13
C LEU A 203 9.51 3.23 30.20
N SER A 204 9.03 2.03 30.50
CA SER A 204 7.89 1.46 29.78
C SER A 204 6.60 2.07 30.33
N THR A 205 5.85 2.78 29.49
CA THR A 205 4.58 3.42 29.85
C THR A 205 3.46 2.92 28.94
N GLU A 206 2.28 2.71 29.52
CA GLU A 206 1.07 2.44 28.74
C GLU A 206 0.42 3.76 28.35
N GLU A 207 0.15 3.94 27.05
CA GLU A 207 -0.53 5.10 26.50
C GLU A 207 -1.71 4.61 25.65
N THR A 208 -2.88 5.22 25.83
CA THR A 208 -4.03 4.95 24.97
C THR A 208 -3.91 5.77 23.69
N VAL A 209 -3.81 5.11 22.54
CA VAL A 209 -3.74 5.74 21.23
C VAL A 209 -5.06 5.52 20.50
N SER A 210 -5.65 6.60 20.00
CA SER A 210 -6.84 6.53 19.13
C SER A 210 -6.38 6.33 17.68
N ILE A 211 -6.91 5.30 17.02
CA ILE A 211 -6.60 4.95 15.65
C ILE A 211 -7.89 5.01 14.85
N LYS A 212 -7.92 5.90 13.85
CA LYS A 212 -9.03 5.98 12.90
C LYS A 212 -8.77 5.03 11.74
N ILE A 213 -9.60 4.01 11.63
CA ILE A 213 -9.51 2.98 10.60
C ILE A 213 -10.57 3.32 9.53
N PRO A 214 -10.16 3.59 8.29
CA PRO A 214 -11.11 3.90 7.23
C PRO A 214 -11.96 2.67 6.87
N PRO A 215 -13.16 2.87 6.32
CA PRO A 215 -13.94 1.76 5.78
C PRO A 215 -13.22 1.12 4.58
N GLY A 216 -13.46 -0.18 4.37
CA GLY A 216 -12.93 -0.90 3.21
C GLY A 216 -11.52 -1.48 3.37
N VAL A 217 -10.95 -1.41 4.58
CA VAL A 217 -9.63 -2.02 4.84
C VAL A 217 -9.63 -3.52 4.54
N VAL A 218 -8.48 -4.01 4.09
CA VAL A 218 -8.27 -5.40 3.70
C VAL A 218 -7.37 -6.07 4.74
N ASP A 219 -7.54 -7.37 4.92
CA ASP A 219 -6.64 -8.18 5.74
C ASP A 219 -5.17 -7.98 5.33
N GLY A 220 -4.29 -7.88 6.33
CA GLY A 220 -2.86 -7.66 6.12
C GLY A 220 -2.45 -6.21 5.82
N MET A 221 -3.40 -5.30 5.61
CA MET A 221 -3.11 -3.87 5.43
C MET A 221 -2.42 -3.29 6.69
N GLN A 222 -1.45 -2.41 6.50
CA GLN A 222 -0.74 -1.74 7.59
C GLN A 222 -1.00 -0.24 7.61
N LEU A 223 -1.60 0.24 8.69
CA LEU A 223 -1.78 1.66 8.96
C LEU A 223 -0.62 2.18 9.83
N LYS A 224 -0.07 3.34 9.45
CA LYS A 224 1.04 3.97 10.18
C LYS A 224 0.55 5.16 10.97
N VAL A 225 0.75 5.12 12.28
CA VAL A 225 0.50 6.24 13.20
C VAL A 225 1.83 6.84 13.63
N THR A 226 2.12 8.02 13.09
CA THR A 226 3.42 8.69 13.23
C THR A 226 3.71 9.08 14.68
N GLY A 227 4.94 8.84 15.14
CA GLY A 227 5.42 9.31 16.46
C GLY A 227 4.80 8.60 17.68
N LYS A 228 4.05 7.52 17.45
CA LYS A 228 3.43 6.67 18.50
C LYS A 228 4.18 5.37 18.77
N GLY A 229 5.37 5.21 18.21
CA GLY A 229 6.32 4.14 18.54
C GLY A 229 7.11 4.43 19.82
N ASN A 230 8.25 3.77 19.97
CA ASN A 230 9.17 4.01 21.11
C ASN A 230 9.93 5.31 20.92
N ASP A 231 10.25 6.00 22.01
CA ASP A 231 11.14 7.14 21.99
C ASP A 231 12.59 6.71 21.68
N ALA A 232 13.37 7.62 21.11
CA ALA A 232 14.81 7.45 20.96
C ALA A 232 15.57 8.13 22.10
N PRO A 233 16.74 7.61 22.52
CA PRO A 233 17.58 8.28 23.51
C PRO A 233 18.01 9.68 23.05
N GLY A 234 18.14 10.60 23.99
CA GLY A 234 18.61 11.96 23.70
C GLY A 234 17.56 12.81 22.98
N ASN A 235 18.03 13.63 22.04
CA ASN A 235 17.18 14.49 21.20
C ASN A 235 16.61 13.75 19.98
N GLY A 236 16.37 12.44 20.10
CA GLY A 236 15.79 11.63 19.05
C GLY A 236 14.27 11.81 18.91
N ILE A 237 13.72 11.45 17.75
CA ILE A 237 12.27 11.41 17.53
C ILE A 237 11.71 10.03 17.83
N ALA A 238 10.46 9.96 18.26
CA ALA A 238 9.77 8.69 18.44
C ALA A 238 9.63 7.93 17.12
N GLY A 239 9.65 6.60 17.21
CA GLY A 239 9.26 5.71 16.13
C GLY A 239 7.77 5.83 15.80
N ASP A 240 7.31 5.00 14.86
CA ASP A 240 5.90 4.94 14.47
C ASP A 240 5.20 3.70 15.05
N LEU A 241 3.89 3.78 15.20
CA LEU A 241 3.04 2.62 15.49
C LEU A 241 2.48 2.08 14.17
N LEU A 242 2.85 0.85 13.83
CA LEU A 242 2.37 0.11 12.67
C LEU A 242 1.23 -0.81 13.12
N VAL A 243 0.03 -0.50 12.65
CA VAL A 243 -1.20 -1.21 12.97
C VAL A 243 -1.50 -2.14 11.81
N ALA A 244 -1.25 -3.43 11.99
CA ALA A 244 -1.64 -4.46 11.03
C ALA A 244 -3.10 -4.83 11.27
N ILE A 245 -3.92 -4.71 10.23
CA ILE A 245 -5.33 -5.08 10.26
C ILE A 245 -5.44 -6.59 10.07
N GLU A 246 -6.25 -7.23 10.90
CA GLU A 246 -6.60 -8.65 10.82
C GLU A 246 -8.12 -8.75 10.73
N GLU A 247 -8.64 -9.38 9.67
CA GLU A 247 -10.08 -9.59 9.50
C GLU A 247 -10.54 -10.78 10.33
N GLU A 248 -11.58 -10.60 11.15
CA GLU A 248 -12.23 -11.69 11.85
C GLU A 248 -13.19 -12.43 10.92
N GLN A 249 -13.09 -13.76 10.91
CA GLN A 249 -14.03 -14.60 10.17
C GLN A 249 -15.44 -14.43 10.74
N HIS A 250 -16.39 -14.17 9.84
CA HIS A 250 -17.80 -14.05 10.20
C HIS A 250 -18.50 -15.39 10.03
N ASP A 251 -19.44 -15.72 10.92
CA ASP A 251 -20.09 -17.04 10.95
C ASP A 251 -20.89 -17.35 9.68
N THR A 252 -21.50 -16.31 9.08
CA THR A 252 -22.43 -16.46 7.96
C THR A 252 -22.01 -15.75 6.67
N LEU A 253 -21.04 -14.85 6.74
CA LEU A 253 -20.65 -14.00 5.61
C LEU A 253 -19.20 -14.30 5.24
N GLN A 254 -18.96 -14.55 3.97
CA GLN A 254 -17.62 -14.79 3.43
C GLN A 254 -17.25 -13.61 2.52
N ARG A 255 -16.09 -13.01 2.75
CA ARG A 255 -15.61 -11.88 1.95
C ARG A 255 -14.77 -12.37 0.78
N GLU A 256 -15.11 -11.89 -0.42
CA GLU A 256 -14.32 -12.07 -1.64
C GLU A 256 -14.05 -10.70 -2.28
N GLY A 257 -12.88 -10.13 -2.00
CA GLY A 257 -12.54 -8.77 -2.41
C GLY A 257 -13.48 -7.73 -1.79
N ASP A 258 -14.21 -7.00 -2.63
CA ASP A 258 -15.23 -6.03 -2.19
C ASP A 258 -16.62 -6.66 -2.06
N ASN A 259 -16.82 -7.89 -2.56
CA ASN A 259 -18.10 -8.59 -2.50
C ASN A 259 -18.20 -9.47 -1.25
N LEU A 260 -19.44 -9.74 -0.85
CA LEU A 260 -19.76 -10.65 0.25
C LEU A 260 -20.62 -11.81 -0.27
N HIS A 261 -20.42 -12.98 0.29
CA HIS A 261 -21.13 -14.21 -0.03
C HIS A 261 -21.89 -14.67 1.21
N TYR A 262 -23.15 -15.04 1.02
CA TYR A 262 -24.02 -15.53 2.08
C TYR A 262 -24.74 -16.79 1.60
N ASP A 263 -24.63 -17.87 2.36
CA ASP A 263 -25.35 -19.11 2.10
C ASP A 263 -26.72 -19.09 2.78
N LEU A 264 -27.78 -18.92 1.97
CA LEU A 264 -29.15 -18.95 2.45
C LEU A 264 -29.74 -20.35 2.30
N TYR A 265 -29.99 -21.00 3.43
CA TYR A 265 -30.72 -22.27 3.44
C TYR A 265 -32.24 -22.04 3.49
N VAL A 266 -32.95 -22.64 2.54
CA VAL A 266 -34.41 -22.60 2.45
C VAL A 266 -34.99 -24.00 2.39
N SER A 267 -36.16 -24.21 2.99
CA SER A 267 -36.83 -25.50 2.87
C SER A 267 -37.34 -25.71 1.44
N PHE A 268 -37.54 -26.97 1.06
CA PHE A 268 -38.19 -27.30 -0.22
C PHE A 268 -39.55 -26.61 -0.38
N SER A 269 -40.35 -26.54 0.69
CA SER A 269 -41.65 -25.86 0.66
C SER A 269 -41.53 -24.35 0.41
N GLU A 270 -40.55 -23.68 1.04
CA GLU A 270 -40.27 -22.27 0.83
C GLU A 270 -39.80 -21.98 -0.60
N ALA A 271 -38.94 -22.86 -1.15
CA ALA A 271 -38.45 -22.73 -2.51
C ALA A 271 -39.57 -22.96 -3.56
N ALA A 272 -40.45 -23.93 -3.32
CA ALA A 272 -41.56 -24.25 -4.21
C ALA A 272 -42.65 -23.17 -4.20
N LEU A 273 -43.09 -22.73 -3.01
CA LEU A 273 -44.17 -21.75 -2.86
C LEU A 273 -43.72 -20.30 -3.05
N GLY A 274 -42.42 -20.05 -2.89
CA GLY A 274 -41.88 -18.70 -2.74
C GLY A 274 -42.11 -18.17 -1.33
N THR A 275 -41.19 -17.33 -0.85
CA THR A 275 -41.26 -16.73 0.48
C THR A 275 -40.50 -15.42 0.52
N SER A 276 -40.59 -14.71 1.64
CA SER A 276 -39.69 -13.58 1.93
C SER A 276 -38.92 -13.89 3.19
N LYS A 277 -37.58 -13.86 3.11
CA LYS A 277 -36.69 -14.05 4.25
C LYS A 277 -35.95 -12.77 4.59
N GLU A 278 -35.69 -12.58 5.87
CA GLU A 278 -34.84 -11.52 6.36
C GLU A 278 -33.43 -12.08 6.55
N ILE A 279 -32.44 -11.40 6.00
CA ILE A 279 -31.03 -11.76 6.11
C ILE A 279 -30.26 -10.62 6.77
N ASP A 280 -29.28 -10.98 7.59
CA ASP A 280 -28.37 -10.04 8.22
C ASP A 280 -27.25 -9.68 7.23
N THR A 281 -27.07 -8.39 6.96
CA THR A 281 -25.99 -7.85 6.13
C THR A 281 -25.07 -6.99 7.01
N VAL A 282 -23.87 -6.65 6.51
CA VAL A 282 -22.91 -5.77 7.22
C VAL A 282 -23.44 -4.36 7.54
N THR A 283 -24.54 -3.94 6.88
CA THR A 283 -25.17 -2.62 7.09
C THR A 283 -26.52 -2.71 7.81
N GLY A 284 -26.89 -3.90 8.30
CA GLY A 284 -28.18 -4.17 8.93
C GLY A 284 -29.00 -5.23 8.18
N LYS A 285 -30.28 -5.33 8.50
CA LYS A 285 -31.15 -6.40 7.99
C LYS A 285 -31.82 -6.03 6.67
N VAL A 286 -31.90 -6.98 5.76
CA VAL A 286 -32.57 -6.80 4.46
C VAL A 286 -33.56 -7.94 4.23
N ARG A 287 -34.77 -7.61 3.80
CA ARG A 287 -35.75 -8.60 3.36
C ARG A 287 -35.53 -8.92 1.89
N ILE A 288 -35.33 -10.20 1.59
CA ILE A 288 -35.20 -10.72 0.23
C ILE A 288 -36.44 -11.54 -0.13
N LYS A 289 -36.89 -11.39 -1.37
CA LYS A 289 -37.96 -12.20 -1.94
C LYS A 289 -37.34 -13.40 -2.64
N ILE A 290 -37.87 -14.58 -2.35
CA ILE A 290 -37.56 -15.83 -3.01
C ILE A 290 -38.76 -16.17 -3.87
N ASP A 291 -38.53 -16.21 -5.18
CA ASP A 291 -39.57 -16.53 -6.15
C ASP A 291 -40.00 -17.99 -6.03
N ASN A 292 -41.25 -18.26 -6.39
CA ASN A 292 -41.76 -19.61 -6.49
C ASN A 292 -40.96 -20.43 -7.51
N GLY A 293 -40.70 -21.70 -7.19
CA GLY A 293 -39.87 -22.58 -8.04
C GLY A 293 -38.38 -22.22 -8.04
N THR A 294 -37.88 -21.53 -7.02
CA THR A 294 -36.46 -21.19 -6.93
C THR A 294 -35.61 -22.46 -6.81
N GLN A 295 -34.71 -22.66 -7.77
CA GLN A 295 -33.78 -23.79 -7.77
C GLN A 295 -32.58 -23.56 -6.85
N SER A 296 -32.03 -24.67 -6.34
CA SER A 296 -30.79 -24.64 -5.55
C SER A 296 -29.61 -24.17 -6.40
N GLY A 297 -28.72 -23.37 -5.82
CA GLY A 297 -27.61 -22.73 -6.52
C GLY A 297 -27.99 -21.50 -7.34
N LYS A 298 -29.23 -20.99 -7.23
CA LYS A 298 -29.58 -19.65 -7.74
C LYS A 298 -28.86 -18.60 -6.89
N ILE A 299 -28.23 -17.63 -7.55
CA ILE A 299 -27.52 -16.54 -6.89
C ILE A 299 -28.38 -15.28 -6.98
N LEU A 300 -28.77 -14.73 -5.84
CA LEU A 300 -29.46 -13.45 -5.75
C LEU A 300 -28.44 -12.36 -5.44
N ARG A 301 -28.32 -11.36 -6.31
CA ARG A 301 -27.37 -10.26 -6.15
C ARG A 301 -28.04 -9.03 -5.55
N LEU A 302 -27.63 -8.67 -4.34
CA LEU A 302 -28.00 -7.43 -3.69
C LEU A 302 -26.93 -6.37 -3.95
N ARG A 303 -27.29 -5.39 -4.79
CA ARG A 303 -26.35 -4.35 -5.23
C ARG A 303 -25.96 -3.43 -4.07
N LYS A 304 -24.68 -3.03 -4.00
CA LYS A 304 -24.13 -2.08 -3.02
C LYS A 304 -24.30 -2.52 -1.56
N LYS A 305 -24.34 -3.83 -1.31
CA LYS A 305 -24.47 -4.44 0.01
C LYS A 305 -23.22 -5.22 0.46
N GLY A 306 -22.13 -5.09 -0.27
CA GLY A 306 -20.79 -5.57 0.08
C GLY A 306 -19.96 -4.53 0.84
N ILE A 307 -18.64 -4.62 0.68
CA ILE A 307 -17.65 -3.77 1.35
C ILE A 307 -17.31 -2.55 0.46
N PRO A 308 -17.15 -1.34 1.03
CA PRO A 308 -16.67 -0.18 0.28
C PRO A 308 -15.23 -0.36 -0.17
N SER A 309 -14.92 0.10 -1.38
CA SER A 309 -13.56 0.01 -1.92
C SER A 309 -12.66 1.08 -1.30
N ILE A 310 -11.46 0.70 -0.85
CA ILE A 310 -10.51 1.65 -0.26
C ILE A 310 -9.77 2.51 -1.30
N ASN A 311 -9.57 1.97 -2.50
CA ASN A 311 -8.76 2.59 -3.56
C ASN A 311 -9.61 3.25 -4.66
N GLY A 312 -10.93 3.19 -4.57
CA GLY A 312 -11.84 3.62 -5.63
C GLY A 312 -13.17 4.12 -5.13
N TYR A 313 -14.02 4.52 -6.07
CA TYR A 313 -15.40 4.89 -5.79
C TYR A 313 -16.30 3.68 -6.01
N GLY A 314 -16.92 3.18 -4.94
CA GLY A 314 -17.89 2.09 -5.04
C GLY A 314 -18.03 1.26 -3.77
N THR A 315 -19.08 0.45 -3.76
CA THR A 315 -19.34 -0.57 -2.75
C THR A 315 -19.62 -1.85 -3.51
N GLY A 316 -19.02 -2.96 -3.08
CA GLY A 316 -19.30 -4.26 -3.67
C GLY A 316 -20.74 -4.71 -3.42
N ASP A 317 -21.05 -5.91 -3.91
CA ASP A 317 -22.37 -6.51 -3.84
C ASP A 317 -22.40 -7.64 -2.80
N LEU A 318 -23.60 -7.98 -2.31
CA LEU A 318 -23.84 -9.19 -1.53
C LEU A 318 -24.47 -10.25 -2.44
N LEU A 319 -23.79 -11.37 -2.59
CA LEU A 319 -24.20 -12.53 -3.38
C LEU A 319 -24.80 -13.57 -2.43
N VAL A 320 -26.12 -13.75 -2.52
CA VAL A 320 -26.86 -14.71 -1.72
C VAL A 320 -27.01 -16.00 -2.52
N HIS A 321 -26.35 -17.06 -2.06
CA HIS A 321 -26.43 -18.40 -2.64
C HIS A 321 -27.59 -19.14 -2.01
N VAL A 322 -28.64 -19.41 -2.79
CA VAL A 322 -29.83 -20.11 -2.29
C VAL A 322 -29.58 -21.60 -2.32
N ASN A 323 -29.60 -22.24 -1.16
CA ASN A 323 -29.43 -23.68 -0.98
C ASN A 323 -30.74 -24.29 -0.51
N VAL A 324 -31.34 -25.16 -1.33
CA VAL A 324 -32.56 -25.88 -0.95
C VAL A 324 -32.17 -27.03 -0.02
N TRP A 325 -32.61 -26.95 1.23
CA TRP A 325 -32.36 -27.92 2.26
C TRP A 325 -33.30 -29.12 2.15
N THR A 326 -32.72 -30.31 2.02
CA THR A 326 -33.45 -31.57 2.03
C THR A 326 -33.35 -32.22 3.42
N PRO A 327 -34.47 -32.46 4.12
CA PRO A 327 -34.45 -33.04 5.46
C PRO A 327 -33.92 -34.48 5.44
N LYS A 328 -33.09 -34.84 6.42
CA LYS A 328 -32.49 -36.18 6.54
C LYS A 328 -33.44 -37.23 7.11
N ASN A 329 -34.41 -36.79 7.92
CA ASN A 329 -35.39 -37.65 8.58
C ASN A 329 -36.79 -37.11 8.29
N LEU A 330 -37.74 -38.02 8.06
CA LEU A 330 -39.13 -37.70 7.76
C LEU A 330 -40.06 -38.40 8.75
N SER A 331 -41.13 -37.72 9.16
CA SER A 331 -42.24 -38.36 9.88
C SER A 331 -43.03 -39.29 8.95
N LYS A 332 -43.87 -40.17 9.52
CA LYS A 332 -44.72 -41.08 8.74
C LYS A 332 -45.62 -40.30 7.77
N GLU A 333 -46.24 -39.22 8.25
CA GLU A 333 -47.10 -38.34 7.44
C GLU A 333 -46.33 -37.67 6.29
N GLN A 334 -45.12 -37.18 6.55
CA GLN A 334 -44.28 -36.56 5.52
C GLN A 334 -43.85 -37.57 4.46
N LYS A 335 -43.53 -38.79 4.87
CA LYS A 335 -43.16 -39.87 3.94
C LYS A 335 -44.32 -40.24 3.02
N GLU A 336 -45.52 -40.41 3.58
CA GLU A 336 -46.74 -40.70 2.79
C GLU A 336 -47.06 -39.56 1.80
N PHE A 337 -46.82 -38.29 2.19
CA PHE A 337 -46.99 -37.15 1.28
C PHE A 337 -46.04 -37.23 0.08
N PHE A 338 -44.74 -37.44 0.30
CA PHE A 338 -43.76 -37.53 -0.79
C PHE A 338 -43.97 -38.78 -1.66
N GLU A 339 -44.39 -39.91 -1.09
CA GLU A 339 -44.72 -41.12 -1.85
C GLU A 339 -45.88 -40.89 -2.82
N LYS A 340 -46.94 -40.18 -2.37
CA LYS A 340 -48.09 -39.82 -3.24
C LYS A 340 -47.67 -38.86 -4.36
N MET A 341 -46.80 -37.90 -4.06
CA MET A 341 -46.34 -36.89 -5.01
C MET A 341 -45.23 -37.37 -5.95
N SER A 342 -44.57 -38.49 -5.64
CA SER A 342 -43.45 -39.03 -6.44
C SER A 342 -43.80 -39.30 -7.92
N ASN A 343 -45.06 -39.64 -8.19
CA ASN A 343 -45.54 -39.89 -9.56
C ASN A 343 -46.16 -38.66 -10.24
N ASP A 344 -46.25 -37.52 -9.56
CA ASP A 344 -46.76 -36.28 -10.15
C ASP A 344 -45.70 -35.68 -11.09
N ASP A 345 -46.14 -35.21 -12.25
CA ASP A 345 -45.25 -34.66 -13.27
C ASP A 345 -44.49 -33.41 -12.79
N HIS A 346 -45.01 -32.65 -11.80
CA HIS A 346 -44.33 -31.48 -11.23
C HIS A 346 -43.20 -31.84 -10.24
N PHE A 347 -43.18 -33.08 -9.74
CA PHE A 347 -42.12 -33.56 -8.85
C PHE A 347 -41.05 -34.37 -9.60
N ARG A 348 -41.26 -34.62 -10.90
CA ARG A 348 -40.26 -35.23 -11.78
C ARG A 348 -39.24 -34.18 -12.21
N PRO A 349 -37.94 -34.34 -11.90
CA PRO A 349 -36.91 -33.40 -12.34
C PRO A 349 -36.83 -33.37 -13.88
N ASN A 350 -37.04 -32.19 -14.46
CA ASN A 350 -36.91 -31.96 -15.90
C ASN A 350 -36.00 -30.74 -16.13
N PRO A 351 -34.67 -30.89 -15.98
CA PRO A 351 -33.74 -29.77 -16.12
C PRO A 351 -33.78 -29.23 -17.55
N GLU A 352 -34.00 -27.93 -17.69
CA GLU A 352 -33.99 -27.28 -19.00
C GLU A 352 -32.55 -26.99 -19.46
N LYS A 353 -32.34 -26.69 -20.76
CA LYS A 353 -31.00 -26.38 -21.28
C LYS A 353 -30.33 -25.16 -20.61
N GLU A 354 -31.12 -24.33 -19.94
CA GLU A 354 -30.66 -23.16 -19.19
C GLU A 354 -30.19 -23.53 -17.78
N ASP A 355 -30.62 -24.69 -17.25
CA ASP A 355 -30.24 -25.23 -15.96
C ASP A 355 -28.87 -25.93 -16.04
N LYS A 356 -27.80 -25.13 -16.11
CA LYS A 356 -26.43 -25.66 -16.08
C LYS A 356 -26.24 -26.59 -14.89
N SER A 357 -25.73 -27.79 -15.15
CA SER A 357 -25.37 -28.75 -14.12
C SER A 357 -24.29 -28.18 -13.19
N PHE A 358 -24.19 -28.70 -11.97
CA PHE A 358 -23.13 -28.33 -11.04
C PHE A 358 -21.73 -28.42 -11.69
N PHE A 359 -21.49 -29.48 -12.47
CA PHE A 359 -20.21 -29.70 -13.13
C PHE A 359 -19.93 -28.67 -14.24
N GLU A 360 -20.95 -28.28 -15.02
CA GLU A 360 -20.81 -27.23 -16.03
C GLU A 360 -20.53 -25.87 -15.39
N LYS A 361 -21.21 -25.54 -14.28
CA LYS A 361 -20.95 -24.31 -13.53
C LYS A 361 -19.50 -24.27 -13.01
N VAL A 362 -19.00 -25.38 -12.48
CA VAL A 362 -17.61 -25.49 -12.01
C VAL A 362 -16.63 -25.38 -13.18
N LYS A 363 -16.92 -26.05 -14.31
CA LYS A 363 -16.08 -25.99 -15.52
C LYS A 363 -15.97 -24.57 -16.06
N ASP A 364 -17.07 -23.81 -16.07
CA ASP A 364 -17.10 -22.40 -16.47
C ASP A 364 -16.29 -21.49 -15.53
N MET A 365 -16.04 -21.90 -14.28
CA MET A 365 -15.19 -21.14 -13.34
C MET A 365 -13.69 -21.38 -13.56
N PHE A 366 -13.31 -22.50 -14.19
CA PHE A 366 -11.91 -22.88 -14.44
C PHE A 366 -11.47 -22.75 -15.91
N SER A 367 -12.40 -22.40 -16.79
CA SER A 367 -12.16 -22.10 -18.21
C SER A 367 -12.05 -20.59 -18.40
#